data_AF-A0A0S8D6C5-F1
#
_entry.id   AF-A0A0S8D6C5-F1
#
_cell.length_a   1.000
_cell.length_b   1.000
_cell.length_c   1.000
_cell.angle_alpha   90.00
_cell.angle_beta   90.00
_cell.angle_gamma   90.00
#
_symmetry.space_group_name_H-M   'P 1'
#
loop_
_entity.id
_entity.type
_entity.pdbx_description
1 polymer ?
#
loop_
_entity_poly.entity_id
_entity_poly.type
_entity_poly.pdbx_seq_one_letter_code
_entity_poly.pdbx_strand_id
1 'polypeptide(L)'
;MGVFERYLTLWVGLCIVAGVLLGNVLPGFFQAVAKLEYAHVNLAVAALIWIMIYPMMVQIDFSAIRDVGKKPKGLVLTLVVNWLIKPFTMAALGWLFFRVIFADWVDPQSATEYIAGMILLGVAPCTAMVFVWSQLTRGDPNYTLVQVSVNDIIMVFAFAPIAAFLL
;
A
#
# COMPACT_ATOMS: atom_id res chain seq x y z
N MET A 1 -10.01 -5.61 22.39
CA MET A 1 -8.84 -4.90 21.84
C MET A 1 -7.69 -5.10 22.80
N GLY A 2 -6.65 -5.81 22.37
CA GLY A 2 -5.44 -5.99 23.17
C GLY A 2 -4.69 -4.67 23.36
N VAL A 3 -3.72 -4.63 24.28
CA VAL A 3 -2.88 -3.44 24.54
C VAL A 3 -2.15 -2.99 23.27
N PHE A 4 -1.72 -3.95 22.44
CA PHE A 4 -1.03 -3.68 21.18
C PHE A 4 -1.91 -2.96 20.15
N GLU A 5 -3.11 -3.50 19.86
CA GLU A 5 -4.07 -2.91 18.90
C GLU A 5 -4.48 -1.49 19.32
N ARG A 6 -4.65 -1.26 20.63
CA ARG A 6 -5.05 0.04 21.17
C ARG A 6 -3.99 1.12 20.97
N TYR A 7 -2.72 0.76 21.05
CA TYR A 7 -1.59 1.70 20.92
C TYR A 7 -0.85 1.56 19.59
N LEU A 8 -1.46 0.92 18.58
CA LEU A 8 -0.82 0.66 17.29
C LEU A 8 -0.23 1.93 16.66
N THR A 9 -0.96 3.05 16.70
CA THR A 9 -0.48 4.34 16.18
C THR A 9 0.79 4.83 16.90
N LEU A 10 0.88 4.64 18.21
CA LEU A 10 2.08 5.00 18.98
C LEU A 10 3.25 4.09 18.63
N TRP A 11 3.01 2.78 18.51
CA TRP A 11 4.03 1.83 18.12
C TRP A 11 4.59 2.13 16.72
N VAL A 12 3.72 2.39 15.75
CA VAL A 12 4.12 2.80 14.39
C VAL A 12 4.95 4.09 14.44
N GLY A 13 4.49 5.09 15.20
CA GLY A 13 5.24 6.35 15.38
C GLY A 13 6.62 6.14 15.99
N LEU A 14 6.72 5.32 17.04
CA LEU A 14 7.99 4.97 17.68
C LEU A 14 8.92 4.22 16.71
N CYS A 15 8.41 3.29 15.91
CA CYS A 15 9.20 2.59 14.90
C CYS A 15 9.74 3.54 13.82
N ILE A 16 8.94 4.52 13.38
CA ILE A 16 9.39 5.54 12.42
C ILE A 16 10.52 6.38 13.03
N VAL A 17 10.32 6.92 14.24
CA VAL A 17 11.32 7.75 14.93
C VAL A 17 12.60 6.95 15.19
N ALA A 18 12.49 5.74 15.72
CA ALA A 18 13.63 4.87 15.96
C ALA A 18 14.37 4.52 14.66
N GLY A 19 13.65 4.23 13.58
CA GLY A 19 14.23 3.94 12.27
C GLY A 19 15.03 5.12 11.70
N VAL A 20 14.47 6.33 11.79
CA VAL A 20 15.14 7.56 11.33
C VAL A 20 16.38 7.87 12.17
N LEU A 21 16.30 7.72 13.50
CA LEU A 21 17.44 7.95 14.39
C LEU A 21 18.55 6.93 14.16
N LEU A 22 18.20 5.64 14.08
CA LEU A 22 19.18 4.58 13.80
C LEU A 22 19.83 4.73 12.43
N GLY A 23 19.05 5.16 11.41
CA GLY A 23 19.57 5.45 10.07
C GLY A 23 20.58 6.61 10.06
N ASN A 24 20.38 7.63 10.91
CA ASN A 24 21.30 8.77 11.04
C ASN A 24 22.53 8.48 11.90
N VAL A 25 22.39 7.69 12.98
CA VAL A 25 23.48 7.41 13.93
C VAL A 25 24.39 6.28 13.45
N LEU A 26 23.83 5.29 12.74
CA LEU A 26 24.57 4.13 12.22
C LEU A 26 24.45 4.00 10.69
N PRO A 27 24.81 5.04 9.91
CA PRO A 27 24.65 5.02 8.46
C PRO A 27 25.47 3.91 7.80
N GLY A 28 26.63 3.55 8.36
CA GLY A 28 27.48 2.47 7.85
C GLY A 28 26.83 1.09 7.92
N PHE A 29 26.03 0.81 8.95
CA PHE A 29 25.30 -0.46 9.06
C PHE A 29 24.18 -0.55 8.01
N PHE A 30 23.37 0.51 7.88
CA PHE A 30 22.32 0.55 6.86
C PHE A 30 22.87 0.55 5.44
N GLN A 31 24.01 1.19 5.19
CA GLN A 31 24.70 1.11 3.90
C GLN A 31 25.27 -0.30 3.63
N ALA A 32 25.78 -1.01 4.63
CA ALA A 32 26.22 -2.39 4.48
C ALA A 32 25.04 -3.31 4.13
N VAL A 33 23.89 -3.11 4.78
CA VAL A 33 22.64 -3.81 4.44
C VAL A 33 22.14 -3.39 3.05
N ALA A 34 22.24 -2.11 2.68
CA ALA A 34 21.87 -1.59 1.36
C ALA A 34 22.71 -2.26 0.25
N LYS A 35 24.01 -2.47 0.49
CA LYS A 35 24.95 -3.15 -0.40
C LYS A 35 24.69 -4.66 -0.54
N LEU A 36 23.85 -5.26 0.31
CA LEU A 36 23.31 -6.61 0.07
C LEU A 36 22.23 -6.55 -1.01
N GLU A 37 22.57 -5.98 -2.15
CA GLU A 37 21.71 -5.92 -3.33
C GLU A 37 22.25 -6.84 -4.42
N TYR A 38 21.33 -7.48 -5.13
CA TYR A 38 21.62 -8.23 -6.34
C TYR A 38 20.72 -7.67 -7.44
N ALA A 39 21.32 -7.20 -8.55
CA ALA A 39 20.60 -6.57 -9.66
C ALA A 39 19.66 -5.42 -9.22
N HIS A 40 20.16 -4.50 -8.38
CA HIS A 40 19.41 -3.37 -7.80
C HIS A 40 18.25 -3.75 -6.86
N VAL A 41 18.16 -5.02 -6.45
CA VAL A 41 17.17 -5.48 -5.47
C VAL A 41 17.87 -5.83 -4.17
N ASN A 42 17.57 -5.09 -3.11
CA ASN A 42 18.08 -5.38 -1.78
C ASN A 42 17.50 -6.70 -1.25
N LEU A 43 18.35 -7.70 -1.03
CA LEU A 43 17.95 -9.05 -0.63
C LEU A 43 17.26 -9.08 0.74
N ALA A 44 17.72 -8.26 1.68
CA ALA A 44 17.12 -8.19 3.01
C ALA A 44 15.71 -7.57 2.94
N VAL A 45 15.55 -6.48 2.20
CA VAL A 45 14.24 -5.85 1.97
C VAL A 45 13.32 -6.79 1.19
N ALA A 46 13.82 -7.46 0.16
CA ALA A 46 13.03 -8.42 -0.62
C ALA A 46 12.51 -9.57 0.25
N ALA A 47 13.33 -10.13 1.13
CA ALA A 47 12.91 -11.17 2.06
C ALA A 47 11.84 -10.67 3.05
N LEU A 48 12.01 -9.47 3.61
CA LEU A 48 11.02 -8.87 4.51
C LEU A 48 9.69 -8.58 3.81
N ILE A 49 9.73 -8.03 2.60
CA ILE A 49 8.53 -7.81 1.78
C ILE A 49 7.87 -9.16 1.45
N TRP A 50 8.65 -10.20 1.14
CA TRP A 50 8.10 -11.53 0.86
C TRP A 50 7.38 -12.13 2.07
N ILE A 51 7.98 -12.02 3.26
CA ILE A 51 7.35 -12.42 4.53
C ILE A 51 6.04 -11.65 4.77
N MET A 52 5.96 -10.39 4.34
CA MET A 52 4.75 -9.58 4.46
C MET A 52 3.67 -9.92 3.41
N ILE A 53 4.07 -10.25 2.18
CA ILE A 53 3.16 -10.61 1.09
C ILE A 53 2.58 -12.00 1.29
N TYR A 54 3.35 -12.94 1.84
CA TYR A 54 2.92 -14.33 2.00
C TYR A 54 1.58 -14.50 2.77
N PRO A 55 1.37 -13.88 3.95
CA PRO A 55 0.09 -13.93 4.65
C PRO A 55 -1.07 -13.40 3.82
N MET A 56 -0.84 -12.33 3.05
CA MET A 56 -1.88 -11.74 2.18
C MET A 56 -2.26 -12.71 1.06
N MET A 57 -1.28 -13.34 0.41
CA MET A 57 -1.51 -14.31 -0.67
C MET A 57 -2.30 -15.53 -0.18
N VAL A 58 -2.02 -16.01 1.04
CA VAL A 58 -2.73 -17.15 1.64
C VAL A 58 -4.17 -16.79 2.05
N GLN A 59 -4.46 -15.51 2.29
CA GLN A 59 -5.81 -15.03 2.60
C GLN A 59 -6.72 -14.92 1.37
N ILE A 60 -6.21 -15.18 0.16
CA ILE A 60 -7.02 -15.21 -1.06
C ILE A 60 -7.95 -16.43 -1.02
N ASP A 61 -9.25 -16.19 -0.85
CA ASP A 61 -10.27 -17.22 -0.84
C ASP A 61 -11.04 -17.23 -2.17
N PHE A 62 -10.73 -18.21 -3.01
CA PHE A 62 -11.42 -18.40 -4.29
C PHE A 62 -12.87 -18.84 -4.13
N SER A 63 -13.25 -19.42 -2.98
CA SER A 63 -14.63 -19.86 -2.73
C SER A 63 -15.57 -18.68 -2.48
N ALA A 64 -15.05 -17.60 -1.89
CA ALA A 64 -15.79 -16.37 -1.63
C ALA A 64 -16.24 -15.64 -2.91
N ILE A 65 -15.57 -15.87 -4.03
CA ILE A 65 -15.97 -15.33 -5.35
C ILE A 65 -17.42 -15.72 -5.70
N ARG A 66 -17.87 -16.92 -5.27
CA ARG A 66 -19.25 -17.39 -5.51
C ARG A 66 -20.30 -16.49 -4.84
N ASP A 67 -19.93 -15.83 -3.76
CA ASP A 67 -20.82 -15.00 -2.95
C ASP A 67 -20.78 -13.50 -3.32
N VAL A 68 -19.95 -13.12 -4.29
CA VAL A 68 -19.83 -11.75 -4.83
C VAL A 68 -21.18 -11.18 -5.26
N GLY A 69 -22.05 -12.02 -5.83
CA GLY A 69 -23.38 -11.62 -6.32
C GLY A 69 -24.39 -11.25 -5.22
N LYS A 70 -24.13 -11.57 -3.95
CA LYS A 70 -25.11 -11.36 -2.86
C LYS A 70 -25.29 -9.89 -2.48
N LYS A 71 -24.24 -9.06 -2.61
CA LYS A 71 -24.23 -7.64 -2.20
C LYS A 71 -23.45 -6.75 -3.21
N PRO A 72 -23.92 -6.62 -4.46
CA PRO A 72 -23.13 -6.02 -5.55
C PRO A 72 -22.92 -4.51 -5.40
N LYS A 73 -23.87 -3.78 -4.79
CA LYS A 73 -23.81 -2.31 -4.71
C LYS A 73 -22.58 -1.80 -3.98
N GLY A 74 -22.24 -2.38 -2.83
CA GLY A 74 -21.07 -1.96 -2.05
C GLY A 74 -19.76 -2.34 -2.72
N LEU A 75 -19.72 -3.51 -3.38
CA LEU A 75 -18.55 -3.94 -4.14
C LEU A 75 -18.28 -3.00 -5.32
N VAL A 76 -19.30 -2.70 -6.13
CA VAL A 76 -19.16 -1.80 -7.30
C VAL A 76 -18.67 -0.42 -6.85
N LEU A 77 -19.23 0.14 -5.78
CA LEU A 77 -18.76 1.42 -5.25
C LEU A 77 -17.29 1.37 -4.87
N THR A 78 -16.88 0.31 -4.17
CA THR A 78 -15.47 0.14 -3.76
C THR A 78 -14.55 -0.01 -4.95
N LEU A 79 -14.95 -0.78 -5.97
CA LEU A 79 -14.15 -0.97 -7.17
C LEU A 79 -13.99 0.33 -7.94
N VAL A 80 -15.06 1.10 -8.12
CA VAL A 80 -15.01 2.42 -8.76
C VAL A 80 -14.08 3.35 -7.98
N VAL A 81 -14.23 3.42 -6.65
CA VAL A 81 -13.38 4.29 -5.83
C VAL A 81 -11.92 3.84 -5.90
N ASN A 82 -11.62 2.55 -5.77
CA ASN A 82 -10.24 2.05 -5.71
C ASN A 82 -9.52 2.09 -7.05
N TRP A 83 -10.22 1.82 -8.16
CA TRP A 83 -9.60 1.67 -9.48
C TRP A 83 -9.76 2.90 -10.37
N LEU A 84 -10.84 3.67 -10.21
CA LEU A 84 -11.12 4.83 -11.06
C LEU A 84 -10.89 6.18 -10.37
N ILE A 85 -11.14 6.28 -9.05
CA ILE A 85 -11.02 7.57 -8.36
C ILE A 85 -9.63 7.68 -7.70
N LYS A 86 -9.28 6.72 -6.85
CA LYS A 86 -8.08 6.77 -6.01
C LYS A 86 -6.78 6.99 -6.80
N PRO A 87 -6.47 6.25 -7.88
CA PRO A 87 -5.18 6.39 -8.56
C PRO A 87 -5.02 7.76 -9.22
N PHE A 88 -6.08 8.24 -9.86
CA PHE A 88 -6.10 9.55 -10.54
C PHE A 88 -6.07 10.70 -9.53
N THR A 89 -6.79 10.57 -8.41
CA THR A 89 -6.76 11.58 -7.36
C THR A 89 -5.37 11.66 -6.73
N MET A 90 -4.71 10.53 -6.50
CA MET A 90 -3.34 10.49 -5.98
C MET A 90 -2.32 11.05 -6.97
N ALA A 91 -2.46 10.75 -8.26
CA ALA A 91 -1.62 11.34 -9.31
C ALA A 91 -1.81 12.87 -9.39
N ALA A 92 -3.06 13.34 -9.36
CA ALA A 92 -3.39 14.76 -9.40
C ALA A 92 -2.88 15.51 -8.16
N LEU A 93 -3.05 14.93 -6.96
CA LEU A 93 -2.49 15.48 -5.73
C LEU A 93 -0.97 15.52 -5.79
N GLY A 94 -0.35 14.44 -6.29
CA GLY A 94 1.10 14.41 -6.42
C GLY A 94 1.64 15.48 -7.36
N TRP A 95 1.00 15.64 -8.52
CA TRP A 95 1.34 16.69 -9.46
C TRP A 95 1.13 18.09 -8.85
N LEU A 96 -0.01 18.33 -8.19
CA LEU A 96 -0.32 19.62 -7.59
C LEU A 96 0.70 20.01 -6.52
N PHE A 97 1.03 19.09 -5.61
CA PHE A 97 1.96 19.40 -4.52
C PHE A 97 3.41 19.54 -5.01
N PHE A 98 3.90 18.62 -5.83
CA PHE A 98 5.33 18.59 -6.19
C PHE A 98 5.69 19.41 -7.44
N ARG A 99 4.72 19.74 -8.32
CA ARG A 99 4.97 20.60 -9.49
C ARG A 99 4.36 22.00 -9.43
N VAL A 100 3.42 22.26 -8.52
CA VAL A 100 2.78 23.59 -8.42
C VAL A 100 3.09 24.25 -7.08
N ILE A 101 2.76 23.60 -5.96
CA ILE A 101 2.84 24.23 -4.63
C ILE A 101 4.29 24.28 -4.12
N PHE A 102 5.04 23.19 -4.25
CA PHE A 102 6.42 23.06 -3.76
C PHE A 102 7.46 23.08 -4.89
N ALA A 103 7.10 23.63 -6.05
CA ALA A 103 7.98 23.68 -7.22
C ALA A 103 9.33 24.36 -6.95
N ASP A 104 9.32 25.41 -6.11
CA ASP A 104 10.54 26.15 -5.76
C ASP A 104 11.39 25.44 -4.67
N TRP A 105 10.83 24.46 -3.97
CA TRP A 105 11.44 23.81 -2.80
C TRP A 105 11.96 22.40 -3.09
N VAL A 106 11.53 21.79 -4.20
CA VAL A 106 11.87 20.41 -4.54
C VAL A 106 12.54 20.36 -5.90
N ASP A 107 13.68 19.68 -5.98
CA ASP A 107 14.37 19.44 -7.25
C ASP A 107 13.44 18.71 -8.24
N PRO A 108 13.39 19.10 -9.54
CA PRO A 108 12.49 18.50 -10.51
C PRO A 108 12.63 16.98 -10.67
N GLN A 109 13.83 16.43 -10.45
CA GLN A 109 14.08 15.00 -10.53
C GLN A 109 13.46 14.29 -9.32
N SER A 110 13.72 14.76 -8.10
CA SER A 110 13.13 14.21 -6.88
C SER A 110 11.61 14.38 -6.84
N ALA A 111 11.08 15.49 -7.35
CA ALA A 111 9.65 15.70 -7.50
C ALA A 111 9.00 14.61 -8.36
N THR A 112 9.65 14.22 -9.47
CA THR A 112 9.15 13.15 -10.35
C THR A 112 9.18 11.79 -9.66
N GLU A 113 10.23 11.49 -8.91
CA GLU A 113 10.33 10.25 -8.11
C GLU A 113 9.25 10.18 -7.00
N TYR A 114 8.97 11.29 -6.32
CA TYR A 114 7.90 11.34 -5.31
C TYR A 114 6.51 11.19 -5.92
N ILE A 115 6.27 11.80 -7.08
CA ILE A 115 5.01 11.62 -7.83
C ILE A 115 4.83 10.16 -8.21
N ALA A 116 5.87 9.52 -8.75
CA ALA A 116 5.84 8.10 -9.08
C ALA A 116 5.53 7.23 -7.85
N GLY A 117 6.17 7.51 -6.71
CA GLY A 117 5.89 6.82 -5.45
C GLY A 117 4.43 6.97 -4.99
N MET A 118 3.86 8.16 -5.06
CA MET A 118 2.44 8.38 -4.72
C MET A 118 1.47 7.69 -5.67
N ILE A 119 1.79 7.64 -6.97
CA ILE A 119 0.98 6.91 -7.95
C ILE A 119 0.99 5.42 -7.60
N LEU A 120 2.17 4.84 -7.34
CA LEU A 120 2.29 3.42 -6.97
C LEU A 120 1.50 3.10 -5.68
N LEU A 121 1.55 3.98 -4.67
CA LEU A 121 0.74 3.87 -3.45
C LEU A 121 -0.77 4.06 -3.72
N GLY A 122 -1.12 4.89 -4.70
CA GLY A 122 -2.48 5.13 -5.15
C GLY A 122 -3.10 3.92 -5.84
N VAL A 123 -2.35 3.25 -6.72
CA VAL A 123 -2.80 2.07 -7.47
C VAL A 123 -2.89 0.82 -6.58
N ALA A 124 -2.03 0.69 -5.57
CA ALA A 124 -2.06 -0.47 -4.68
C ALA A 124 -3.27 -0.42 -3.70
N PRO A 125 -4.25 -1.33 -3.77
CA PRO A 125 -5.23 -1.47 -2.70
C PRO A 125 -4.59 -1.99 -1.40
N CYS A 126 -5.11 -1.55 -0.25
CA CYS A 126 -4.72 -2.12 1.04
C CYS A 126 -5.68 -3.24 1.43
N THR A 127 -5.17 -4.45 1.62
CA THR A 127 -5.96 -5.66 1.90
C THR A 127 -6.04 -5.94 3.40
N ALA A 128 -4.89 -6.05 4.04
CA ALA A 128 -4.76 -6.38 5.46
C ALA A 128 -5.42 -5.33 6.37
N MET A 129 -5.22 -4.04 6.07
CA MET A 129 -5.75 -2.97 6.91
C MET A 129 -7.29 -2.92 6.85
N VAL A 130 -7.88 -3.24 5.70
CA VAL A 130 -9.35 -3.28 5.53
C VAL A 130 -9.97 -4.36 6.41
N PHE A 131 -9.32 -5.51 6.57
CA PHE A 131 -9.77 -6.54 7.52
C PHE A 131 -9.75 -6.05 8.96
N VAL A 132 -8.67 -5.41 9.39
CA VAL A 132 -8.55 -4.87 10.75
C VAL A 132 -9.62 -3.80 10.99
N TRP A 133 -9.80 -2.86 10.06
CA TRP A 133 -10.85 -1.85 10.17
C TRP A 133 -12.26 -2.45 10.19
N SER A 134 -12.52 -3.47 9.36
CA SER A 134 -13.79 -4.20 9.36
C SER A 134 -14.04 -4.86 10.71
N GLN A 135 -13.06 -5.53 11.29
CA GLN A 135 -13.17 -6.10 12.64
C GLN A 135 -13.43 -5.03 13.70
N LEU A 136 -12.70 -3.90 13.66
CA LEU A 136 -12.87 -2.79 14.61
C LEU A 136 -14.27 -2.16 14.53
N THR A 137 -14.83 -2.08 13.32
CA THR A 137 -16.17 -1.51 13.07
C THR A 137 -17.31 -2.53 13.20
N ARG A 138 -17.00 -3.77 13.62
CA ARG A 138 -17.96 -4.89 13.67
C ARG A 138 -18.62 -5.18 12.32
N GLY A 139 -17.87 -5.01 11.24
CA GLY A 139 -18.26 -5.35 9.89
C GLY A 139 -18.42 -6.86 9.67
N ASP A 140 -19.03 -7.22 8.55
CA ASP A 140 -19.22 -8.60 8.10
C ASP A 140 -17.87 -9.13 7.54
N PRO A 141 -17.22 -10.09 8.22
CA PRO A 141 -15.90 -10.59 7.80
C PRO A 141 -15.97 -11.32 6.45
N ASN A 142 -17.06 -12.04 6.19
CA ASN A 142 -17.26 -12.77 4.94
C ASN A 142 -17.40 -11.79 3.78
N TYR A 143 -18.19 -10.73 3.97
CA TYR A 143 -18.34 -9.68 2.96
C TYR A 143 -17.02 -8.92 2.70
N THR A 144 -16.26 -8.66 3.77
CA THR A 144 -14.94 -8.02 3.66
C THR A 144 -13.96 -8.89 2.91
N LEU A 145 -13.97 -10.19 3.19
CA LEU A 145 -13.14 -11.17 2.51
C LEU A 145 -13.49 -11.25 1.01
N VAL A 146 -14.77 -11.30 0.66
CA VAL A 146 -15.24 -11.20 -0.73
C VAL A 146 -14.72 -9.92 -1.40
N GLN A 147 -14.83 -8.77 -0.72
CA GLN A 147 -14.42 -7.48 -1.25
C GLN A 147 -12.91 -7.40 -1.49
N VAL A 148 -12.10 -7.92 -0.56
CA VAL A 148 -10.64 -7.96 -0.68
C VAL A 148 -10.21 -8.94 -1.77
N SER A 149 -10.77 -10.15 -1.81
CA SER A 149 -10.42 -11.15 -2.83
C SER A 149 -10.73 -10.67 -4.26
N VAL A 150 -11.86 -9.99 -4.48
CA VAL A 150 -12.16 -9.39 -5.80
C VAL A 150 -11.15 -8.29 -6.14
N ASN A 151 -10.77 -7.47 -5.16
CA ASN A 151 -9.80 -6.40 -5.37
C ASN A 151 -8.42 -6.95 -5.73
N ASP A 152 -7.99 -8.03 -5.09
CA ASP A 152 -6.70 -8.69 -5.35
C ASP A 152 -6.66 -9.33 -6.73
N ILE A 153 -7.76 -9.96 -7.17
CA ILE A 153 -7.87 -10.49 -8.53
C ILE A 153 -7.73 -9.37 -9.55
N ILE A 154 -8.43 -8.25 -9.35
CA ILE A 154 -8.31 -7.09 -10.25
C ILE A 154 -6.89 -6.54 -10.21
N MET A 155 -6.24 -6.53 -9.04
CA MET A 155 -4.86 -6.04 -8.88
C MET A 155 -3.88 -6.77 -9.79
N VAL A 156 -3.97 -8.09 -9.91
CA VAL A 156 -3.10 -8.88 -10.79
C VAL A 156 -3.13 -8.38 -12.24
N PHE A 157 -4.28 -7.89 -12.73
CA PHE A 157 -4.43 -7.46 -14.11
C PHE A 157 -4.36 -5.94 -14.31
N ALA A 158 -4.89 -5.16 -13.36
CA ALA A 158 -5.07 -3.72 -13.51
C ALA A 158 -3.94 -2.89 -12.89
N PHE A 159 -3.18 -3.44 -11.93
CA PHE A 159 -2.10 -2.71 -11.27
C PHE A 159 -1.04 -2.24 -12.27
N ALA A 160 -0.45 -3.15 -13.05
CA ALA A 160 0.62 -2.80 -13.97
C ALA A 160 0.16 -1.86 -15.11
N PRO A 161 -0.99 -2.08 -15.78
CA PRO A 161 -1.47 -1.16 -16.81
C PRO A 161 -1.81 0.24 -16.29
N ILE A 162 -2.44 0.35 -15.13
CA ILE A 162 -2.82 1.66 -14.57
C ILE A 162 -1.59 2.41 -14.06
N ALA A 163 -0.66 1.71 -13.40
CA ALA A 163 0.62 2.30 -13.01
C ALA A 163 1.38 2.80 -14.24
N ALA A 164 1.48 2.00 -15.30
CA ALA A 164 2.16 2.40 -16.54
C ALA A 164 1.46 3.54 -17.28
N PHE A 165 0.14 3.71 -17.12
CA PHE A 165 -0.60 4.82 -17.73
C PHE A 165 -0.43 6.14 -16.97
N LEU A 166 -0.25 6.08 -15.64
CA LEU A 166 -0.15 7.27 -14.78
C LEU A 166 1.30 7.74 -14.57
N LEU A 167 2.29 6.84 -14.67
CA LEU A 167 3.72 7.14 -14.60
C LEU A 167 4.24 7.79 -15.89
#